data_AF-A0A9D2T062-F1
#
_entry.id   AF-A0A9D2T062-F1
#
_cell.length_a   1.000
_cell.length_b   1.000
_cell.length_c   1.000
_cell.angle_alpha   90.00
_cell.angle_beta   90.00
_cell.angle_gamma   90.00
#
_symmetry.space_group_name_H-M   'P 1'
#
loop_
_entity.id
_entity.type
_entity.pdbx_description
1 polymer ?
#
loop_
_entity_poly.entity_id
_entity_poly.type
_entity_poly.pdbx_seq_one_letter_code
_entity_poly.pdbx_strand_id
1 'polypeptide(L)'
;MGRRLSGLFLVLALALAACGGQGSWQEQYDLGVQYLSEGNYEEAILAFTAAIEIDPNQAEAYLGRGDAFIGKAEAATPEGAEALEGEALSAYESALADLLRAIDLAPLTVQAYERAAQVYAALGYLDAAIAILERGIEATGDAGLQAALEGWKREQTLTVLTYQAAYRPDGTLCAFQYYDYNEQGYQIRTEFTHCDETGAAESTYIDQWEYDGEPGHCWHIPDRQGYDSEEAWRAEWQEEWHEPGTHDYWTSSTGGDYSICVDPLLYKDTRESVSETGDVLSNENASESESQRRWATAVYTFDEVGHPVAITSYYEDGTISGTAVLEWTVIEPVEEGT
;
A
#
# COMPACT_ATOMS: atom_id res chain seq x y z
N MET A 1 -2.00 -49.85 -76.87
CA MET A 1 -2.83 -48.80 -76.24
C MET A 1 -2.69 -48.94 -74.74
N GLY A 2 -1.99 -48.11 -73.97
CA GLY A 2 -1.52 -46.75 -74.20
C GLY A 2 -2.40 -45.75 -73.45
N ARG A 3 -1.90 -45.30 -72.27
CA ARG A 3 -2.26 -44.05 -71.53
C ARG A 3 -3.60 -44.17 -70.76
N ARG A 4 -3.82 -43.72 -69.52
CA ARG A 4 -3.22 -42.68 -68.65
C ARG A 4 -3.61 -43.01 -67.19
N LEU A 5 -2.66 -43.15 -66.26
CA LEU A 5 -2.99 -43.20 -64.82
C LEU A 5 -1.95 -42.53 -63.91
N SER A 6 -0.93 -41.87 -64.46
CA SER A 6 0.20 -41.35 -63.66
C SER A 6 0.16 -39.83 -63.41
N GLY A 7 -0.98 -39.17 -63.65
CA GLY A 7 -1.07 -37.70 -63.60
C GLY A 7 -1.67 -37.09 -62.34
N LEU A 8 -2.35 -37.88 -61.48
CA LEU A 8 -3.13 -37.30 -60.37
C LEU A 8 -2.45 -37.40 -59.00
N PHE A 9 -1.37 -38.19 -58.87
CA PHE A 9 -0.59 -38.26 -57.63
C PHE A 9 0.53 -37.22 -57.54
N LEU A 10 0.81 -36.49 -58.62
CA LEU A 10 1.85 -35.45 -58.64
C LEU A 10 1.35 -34.04 -58.32
N VAL A 11 0.03 -33.85 -58.17
CA VAL A 11 -0.58 -32.53 -57.85
C VAL A 11 -0.86 -32.38 -56.35
N LEU A 12 -0.82 -33.48 -55.57
CA LEU A 12 -0.99 -33.43 -54.11
C LEU A 12 0.33 -33.32 -53.32
N ALA A 13 1.48 -33.30 -54.00
CA ALA A 13 2.81 -33.21 -53.39
C ALA A 13 3.51 -31.84 -53.62
N LEU A 14 2.82 -30.89 -54.26
CA LEU A 14 3.35 -29.55 -54.56
C LEU A 14 2.72 -28.42 -53.72
N ALA A 15 1.97 -28.76 -52.68
CA ALA A 15 1.50 -27.80 -51.65
C ALA A 15 2.37 -27.83 -50.38
N LEU A 16 3.62 -28.30 -50.47
CA LEU A 16 4.61 -28.34 -49.39
C LEU A 16 5.85 -27.46 -49.69
N ALA A 17 5.68 -26.44 -50.53
CA ALA A 17 6.74 -25.48 -50.82
C ALA A 17 6.19 -24.04 -50.85
N ALA A 18 5.41 -23.67 -49.83
CA ALA A 18 5.36 -22.28 -49.39
C ALA A 18 6.51 -22.05 -48.41
N CYS A 19 7.74 -22.16 -48.91
CA CYS A 19 8.90 -21.55 -48.28
C CYS A 19 8.83 -20.04 -48.55
N GLY A 20 7.97 -19.34 -47.83
CA GLY A 20 8.13 -17.92 -47.53
C GLY A 20 8.45 -17.86 -46.05
N GLY A 21 9.70 -17.54 -45.70
CA GLY A 21 10.21 -17.73 -44.35
C GLY A 21 9.30 -17.14 -43.27
N GLN A 22 9.05 -17.89 -42.20
CA GLN A 22 8.72 -17.24 -40.93
C GLN A 22 9.84 -16.22 -40.69
N GLY A 23 9.47 -14.95 -40.65
CA GLY A 23 10.40 -13.88 -40.28
C GLY A 23 11.02 -14.19 -38.92
N SER A 24 12.14 -13.54 -38.60
CA SER A 24 12.69 -13.68 -37.24
C SER A 24 11.71 -13.08 -36.21
N TRP A 25 11.78 -13.51 -34.95
CA TRP A 25 10.95 -12.89 -33.89
C TRP A 25 11.16 -11.37 -33.84
N GLN A 26 12.39 -10.90 -34.14
CA GLN A 26 12.75 -9.50 -34.19
C GLN A 26 11.96 -8.74 -35.28
N GLU A 27 11.76 -9.33 -36.46
CA GLU A 27 10.99 -8.66 -37.53
C GLU A 27 9.52 -8.51 -37.14
N GLN A 28 8.94 -9.51 -36.46
CA GLN A 28 7.56 -9.42 -35.95
C GLN A 28 7.46 -8.45 -34.77
N TYR A 29 8.47 -8.41 -33.91
CA TYR A 29 8.57 -7.44 -32.82
C TYR A 29 8.65 -6.00 -33.34
N ASP A 30 9.54 -5.73 -34.30
CA ASP A 30 9.71 -4.40 -34.89
C ASP A 30 8.41 -3.92 -35.57
N LEU A 31 7.68 -4.84 -36.22
CA LEU A 31 6.35 -4.56 -36.77
C LEU A 31 5.33 -4.24 -35.68
N GLY A 32 5.34 -4.98 -34.57
CA GLY A 32 4.50 -4.71 -33.41
C GLY A 32 4.76 -3.33 -32.81
N VAL A 33 6.04 -2.95 -32.68
CA VAL A 33 6.45 -1.61 -32.23
C VAL A 33 5.93 -0.53 -33.18
N GLN A 34 6.02 -0.75 -34.50
CA GLN A 34 5.48 0.18 -35.47
C GLN A 34 3.97 0.37 -35.29
N TYR A 35 3.18 -0.71 -35.26
CA TYR A 35 1.73 -0.63 -35.07
C TYR A 35 1.34 0.02 -33.75
N LEU A 36 2.07 -0.30 -32.67
CA LEU A 36 1.85 0.31 -31.37
C LEU A 36 2.06 1.83 -31.42
N SER A 37 3.11 2.29 -32.09
CA SER A 37 3.39 3.73 -32.26
C SER A 37 2.34 4.46 -33.10
N GLU A 38 1.61 3.74 -33.95
CA GLU A 38 0.52 4.25 -34.77
C GLU A 38 -0.84 4.19 -34.04
N GLY A 39 -0.91 3.63 -32.83
CA GLY A 39 -2.15 3.40 -32.08
C GLY A 39 -3.01 2.25 -32.62
N ASN A 40 -2.45 1.42 -33.50
CA ASN A 40 -3.11 0.26 -34.08
C ASN A 40 -2.92 -0.95 -33.15
N TYR A 41 -3.63 -0.93 -32.01
CA TYR A 41 -3.38 -1.85 -30.90
C TYR A 41 -3.65 -3.32 -31.27
N GLU A 42 -4.70 -3.61 -32.02
CA GLU A 42 -5.02 -4.97 -32.46
C GLU A 42 -3.92 -5.55 -33.37
N GLU A 43 -3.45 -4.78 -34.34
CA GLU A 43 -2.36 -5.17 -35.23
C GLU A 43 -1.04 -5.34 -34.46
N ALA A 44 -0.77 -4.47 -33.48
CA ALA A 44 0.38 -4.60 -32.60
C ALA A 44 0.32 -5.90 -31.79
N ILE A 45 -0.83 -6.22 -31.18
CA ILE A 45 -1.04 -7.46 -30.43
C ILE A 45 -0.80 -8.69 -31.30
N LEU A 46 -1.27 -8.69 -32.56
CA LEU A 46 -1.06 -9.79 -33.50
C LEU A 46 0.43 -9.96 -33.86
N ALA A 47 1.13 -8.85 -34.14
CA ALA A 47 2.55 -8.89 -34.48
C ALA A 47 3.43 -9.35 -33.31
N PHE A 48 3.19 -8.84 -32.09
CA PHE A 48 3.90 -9.33 -30.90
C PHE A 48 3.56 -10.78 -30.57
N THR A 49 2.31 -11.21 -30.80
CA THR A 49 1.95 -12.63 -30.65
C THR A 49 2.74 -13.51 -31.60
N ALA A 50 2.90 -13.10 -32.86
CA ALA A 50 3.75 -13.82 -33.80
C ALA A 50 5.22 -13.86 -33.35
N ALA A 51 5.75 -12.78 -32.78
CA ALA A 51 7.10 -12.76 -32.20
C ALA A 51 7.26 -13.77 -31.05
N ILE A 52 6.29 -13.82 -30.12
CA ILE A 52 6.25 -14.76 -28.99
C ILE A 52 6.12 -16.22 -29.46
N GLU A 53 5.35 -16.48 -30.52
CA GLU A 53 5.24 -17.83 -31.10
C GLU A 53 6.54 -18.32 -31.75
N ILE A 54 7.34 -17.40 -32.30
CA ILE A 54 8.65 -17.71 -32.88
C ILE A 54 9.69 -17.96 -31.76
N ASP A 55 9.71 -17.10 -30.75
CA ASP A 55 10.56 -17.26 -29.57
C ASP A 55 9.85 -16.84 -28.26
N PRO A 56 9.43 -17.80 -27.42
CA PRO A 56 8.67 -17.54 -26.20
C PRO A 56 9.53 -17.08 -25.00
N ASN A 57 10.84 -16.86 -25.19
CA ASN A 57 11.72 -16.34 -24.14
C ASN A 57 12.07 -14.86 -24.33
N GLN A 58 11.45 -14.19 -25.29
CA GLN A 58 11.71 -12.78 -25.58
C GLN A 58 10.88 -11.87 -24.68
N ALA A 59 11.49 -11.42 -23.58
CA ALA A 59 10.87 -10.54 -22.61
C ALA A 59 10.32 -9.26 -23.25
N GLU A 60 11.04 -8.67 -24.24
CA GLU A 60 10.58 -7.45 -24.90
C GLU A 60 9.29 -7.66 -25.69
N ALA A 61 9.07 -8.84 -26.27
CA ALA A 61 7.86 -9.14 -27.02
C ALA A 61 6.63 -9.24 -26.11
N TYR A 62 6.78 -9.78 -24.89
CA TYR A 62 5.74 -9.75 -23.87
C TYR A 62 5.49 -8.32 -23.37
N LEU A 63 6.55 -7.56 -23.07
CA LEU A 63 6.41 -6.16 -22.65
C LEU A 63 5.68 -5.31 -23.71
N GLY A 64 6.08 -5.43 -24.97
CA GLY A 64 5.43 -4.71 -26.08
C GLY A 64 3.98 -5.10 -26.30
N ARG A 65 3.63 -6.39 -26.13
CA ARG A 65 2.23 -6.83 -26.19
C ARG A 65 1.43 -6.34 -24.99
N GLY A 66 2.03 -6.30 -23.81
CA GLY A 66 1.46 -5.68 -22.61
C GLY A 66 1.12 -4.20 -22.84
N ASP A 67 2.06 -3.43 -23.37
CA ASP A 67 1.83 -2.02 -23.74
C ASP A 67 0.71 -1.86 -24.79
N ALA A 68 0.63 -2.75 -25.77
CA ALA A 68 -0.46 -2.74 -26.75
C ALA A 68 -1.83 -3.05 -26.13
N PHE A 69 -1.88 -3.98 -25.17
CA PHE A 69 -3.10 -4.24 -24.39
C PHE A 69 -3.49 -3.07 -23.49
N ILE A 70 -2.52 -2.36 -22.87
CA ILE A 70 -2.79 -1.12 -22.12
C ILE A 70 -3.43 -0.09 -23.05
N GLY A 71 -2.82 0.20 -24.20
CA GLY A 71 -3.38 1.17 -25.16
C GLY A 71 -4.78 0.81 -25.64
N LYS A 72 -5.04 -0.50 -25.87
CA LYS A 72 -6.38 -1.01 -26.18
C LYS A 72 -7.36 -0.79 -25.02
N ALA A 73 -6.92 -1.02 -23.78
CA ALA A 73 -7.74 -0.83 -22.59
C ALA A 73 -8.09 0.66 -22.37
N GLU A 74 -7.10 1.53 -22.49
CA GLU A 74 -7.26 2.98 -22.41
C GLU A 74 -8.24 3.49 -23.49
N ALA A 75 -8.11 3.02 -24.73
CA ALA A 75 -9.02 3.39 -25.81
C ALA A 75 -10.46 2.87 -25.61
N ALA A 76 -10.62 1.78 -24.86
CA ALA A 76 -11.92 1.20 -24.53
C ALA A 76 -12.54 1.77 -23.25
N THR A 77 -11.77 2.49 -22.42
CA THR A 77 -12.24 3.08 -21.16
C THR A 77 -12.96 4.41 -21.44
N PRO A 78 -14.27 4.54 -21.14
CA PRO A 78 -14.95 5.81 -21.25
C PRO A 78 -14.39 6.84 -20.27
N GLU A 79 -14.31 8.10 -20.68
CA GLU A 79 -13.93 9.20 -19.79
C GLU A 79 -14.92 9.28 -18.61
N GLY A 80 -14.38 9.29 -17.38
CA GLY A 80 -15.17 9.33 -16.14
C GLY A 80 -15.83 8.00 -15.73
N ALA A 81 -15.35 6.86 -16.25
CA ALA A 81 -15.83 5.56 -15.80
C ALA A 81 -15.55 5.33 -14.29
N GLU A 82 -16.59 5.01 -13.52
CA GLU A 82 -16.49 4.70 -12.09
C GLU A 82 -15.88 3.30 -11.84
N ALA A 83 -15.93 2.41 -12.83
CA ALA A 83 -15.35 1.07 -12.77
C ALA A 83 -14.98 0.56 -14.17
N LEU A 84 -13.93 -0.26 -14.24
CA LEU A 84 -13.54 -0.97 -15.47
C LEU A 84 -14.42 -2.19 -15.71
N GLU A 85 -14.93 -2.32 -16.94
CA GLU A 85 -15.75 -3.46 -17.36
C GLU A 85 -15.44 -3.87 -18.80
N GLY A 86 -15.90 -5.07 -19.19
CA GLY A 86 -15.91 -5.52 -20.58
C GLY A 86 -14.52 -5.59 -21.23
N GLU A 87 -14.38 -4.93 -22.38
CA GLU A 87 -13.17 -4.98 -23.20
C GLU A 87 -11.97 -4.34 -22.50
N ALA A 88 -12.17 -3.21 -21.80
CA ALA A 88 -11.09 -2.53 -21.07
C ALA A 88 -10.54 -3.41 -19.94
N LEU A 89 -11.42 -4.00 -19.13
CA LEU A 89 -11.04 -4.92 -18.06
C LEU A 89 -10.25 -6.11 -18.60
N SER A 90 -10.76 -6.78 -19.64
CA SER A 90 -10.10 -7.95 -20.24
C SER A 90 -8.74 -7.61 -20.86
N ALA A 91 -8.61 -6.42 -21.46
CA ALA A 91 -7.34 -5.95 -22.01
C ALA A 91 -6.32 -5.66 -20.89
N TYR A 92 -6.72 -5.00 -19.80
CA TYR A 92 -5.84 -4.80 -18.64
C TYR A 92 -5.39 -6.12 -17.99
N GLU A 93 -6.28 -7.10 -17.84
CA GLU A 93 -5.90 -8.43 -17.34
C GLU A 93 -4.86 -9.12 -18.24
N SER A 94 -5.04 -8.99 -19.57
CA SER A 94 -4.10 -9.53 -20.56
C SER A 94 -2.75 -8.80 -20.51
N ALA A 95 -2.78 -7.48 -20.37
CA ALA A 95 -1.57 -6.67 -20.19
C ALA A 95 -0.80 -7.11 -18.96
N LEU A 96 -1.48 -7.24 -17.81
CA LEU A 96 -0.85 -7.64 -16.57
C LEU A 96 -0.18 -9.02 -16.67
N ALA A 97 -0.85 -9.99 -17.29
CA ALA A 97 -0.29 -11.33 -17.49
C ALA A 97 1.01 -11.29 -18.31
N ASP A 98 1.04 -10.50 -19.38
CA ASP A 98 2.24 -10.36 -20.22
C ASP A 98 3.36 -9.60 -19.51
N LEU A 99 3.04 -8.55 -18.75
CA LEU A 99 4.02 -7.78 -17.96
C LEU A 99 4.68 -8.64 -16.88
N LEU A 100 3.90 -9.44 -16.16
CA LEU A 100 4.43 -10.39 -15.18
C LEU A 100 5.31 -11.44 -15.85
N ARG A 101 4.94 -11.91 -17.05
CA ARG A 101 5.77 -12.82 -17.83
C ARG A 101 7.09 -12.18 -18.29
N ALA A 102 7.07 -10.90 -18.67
CA ALA A 102 8.26 -10.14 -19.02
C ALA A 102 9.21 -9.99 -17.81
N ILE A 103 8.66 -9.70 -16.62
CA ILE A 103 9.41 -9.65 -15.34
C ILE A 103 10.07 -11.00 -15.03
N ASP A 104 9.32 -12.10 -15.17
CA ASP A 104 9.86 -13.45 -14.90
C ASP A 104 11.03 -13.81 -15.84
N LEU A 105 10.98 -13.35 -17.10
CA LEU A 105 12.03 -13.60 -18.09
C LEU A 105 13.23 -12.68 -17.92
N ALA A 106 13.00 -11.42 -17.54
CA ALA A 106 14.00 -10.38 -17.43
C ALA A 106 13.73 -9.49 -16.19
N PRO A 107 14.11 -9.94 -14.97
CA PRO A 107 13.74 -9.29 -13.71
C PRO A 107 14.44 -7.95 -13.46
N LEU A 108 15.35 -7.52 -14.33
CA LEU A 108 15.98 -6.21 -14.25
C LEU A 108 15.29 -5.16 -15.13
N THR A 109 14.16 -5.50 -15.75
CA THR A 109 13.42 -4.62 -16.66
C THR A 109 12.52 -3.67 -15.86
N VAL A 110 13.08 -2.52 -15.46
CA VAL A 110 12.39 -1.47 -14.69
C VAL A 110 11.01 -1.14 -15.27
N GLN A 111 10.95 -0.92 -16.59
CA GLN A 111 9.71 -0.55 -17.29
C GLN A 111 8.57 -1.57 -17.07
N ALA A 112 8.88 -2.86 -16.95
CA ALA A 112 7.85 -3.88 -16.77
C ALA A 112 7.19 -3.80 -15.38
N TYR A 113 7.95 -3.44 -14.34
CA TYR A 113 7.41 -3.21 -13.00
C TYR A 113 6.53 -1.96 -12.95
N GLU A 114 6.99 -0.86 -13.56
CA GLU A 114 6.25 0.40 -13.63
C GLU A 114 4.90 0.20 -14.34
N ARG A 115 4.92 -0.45 -15.51
CA ARG A 115 3.70 -0.79 -16.26
C ARG A 115 2.77 -1.72 -15.48
N ALA A 116 3.32 -2.73 -14.80
CA ALA A 116 2.50 -3.64 -13.99
C ALA A 116 1.82 -2.89 -12.84
N ALA A 117 2.53 -1.97 -12.18
CA ALA A 117 1.96 -1.14 -11.13
C ALA A 117 0.81 -0.29 -11.66
N GLN A 118 1.00 0.43 -12.77
CA GLN A 118 -0.04 1.22 -13.44
C GLN A 118 -1.29 0.39 -13.74
N VAL A 119 -1.13 -0.82 -14.28
CA VAL A 119 -2.25 -1.73 -14.56
C VAL A 119 -2.93 -2.19 -13.27
N TYR A 120 -2.18 -2.48 -12.21
CA TYR A 120 -2.77 -2.79 -10.91
C TYR A 120 -3.60 -1.63 -10.34
N ALA A 121 -3.18 -0.35 -10.44
CA ALA A 121 -4.09 0.77 -10.07
C ALA A 121 -5.34 0.79 -10.91
N ALA A 122 -5.19 0.68 -12.23
CA ALA A 122 -6.33 0.79 -13.14
C ALA A 122 -7.40 -0.23 -12.75
N LEU A 123 -6.97 -1.45 -12.37
CA LEU A 123 -7.82 -2.53 -11.88
C LEU A 123 -8.32 -2.35 -10.42
N GLY A 124 -7.91 -1.29 -9.72
CA GLY A 124 -8.27 -1.01 -8.32
C GLY A 124 -7.46 -1.80 -7.29
N TYR A 125 -6.40 -2.49 -7.70
CA TYR A 125 -5.56 -3.31 -6.84
C TYR A 125 -4.33 -2.54 -6.31
N LEU A 126 -4.56 -1.49 -5.53
CA LEU A 126 -3.51 -0.59 -5.04
C LEU A 126 -2.42 -1.32 -4.23
N ASP A 127 -2.79 -2.26 -3.36
CA ASP A 127 -1.83 -3.07 -2.60
C ASP A 127 -0.89 -3.87 -3.51
N ALA A 128 -1.43 -4.40 -4.62
CA ALA A 128 -0.65 -5.16 -5.59
C ALA A 128 0.27 -4.24 -6.42
N ALA A 129 -0.17 -3.00 -6.67
CA ALA A 129 0.66 -1.99 -7.32
C ALA A 129 1.86 -1.60 -6.45
N ILE A 130 1.64 -1.37 -5.15
CA ILE A 130 2.70 -1.13 -4.17
C ILE A 130 3.66 -2.32 -4.12
N ALA A 131 3.13 -3.54 -3.96
CA ALA A 131 3.95 -4.74 -3.84
C ALA A 131 4.80 -5.02 -5.09
N ILE A 132 4.29 -4.74 -6.30
CA ILE A 132 5.08 -4.93 -7.52
C ILE A 132 6.17 -3.87 -7.65
N LEU A 133 5.93 -2.62 -7.22
CA LEU A 133 6.96 -1.58 -7.18
C LEU A 133 8.07 -1.93 -6.18
N GLU A 134 7.72 -2.39 -4.98
CA GLU A 134 8.69 -2.84 -3.97
C GLU A 134 9.58 -3.98 -4.49
N ARG A 135 8.98 -4.99 -5.15
CA ARG A 135 9.73 -6.06 -5.82
C ARG A 135 10.66 -5.53 -6.91
N GLY A 136 10.22 -4.51 -7.66
CA GLY A 136 11.04 -3.87 -8.68
C GLY A 136 12.22 -3.11 -8.09
N ILE A 137 12.01 -2.38 -7.00
CA ILE A 137 13.05 -1.66 -6.25
C ILE A 137 14.07 -2.66 -5.70
N GLU A 138 13.62 -3.77 -5.09
CA GLU A 138 14.53 -4.81 -4.59
C GLU A 138 15.38 -5.42 -5.70
N ALA A 139 14.78 -5.70 -6.86
CA ALA A 139 15.48 -6.32 -7.98
C ALA A 139 16.46 -5.37 -8.69
N THR A 140 16.14 -4.09 -8.78
CA THR A 140 16.84 -3.13 -9.68
C THR A 140 17.59 -2.03 -8.94
N GLY A 141 17.17 -1.68 -7.73
CA GLY A 141 17.61 -0.47 -7.03
C GLY A 141 17.22 0.83 -7.74
N ASP A 142 16.18 0.79 -8.59
CA ASP A 142 15.79 1.93 -9.43
C ASP A 142 15.08 3.03 -8.64
N ALA A 143 15.63 4.24 -8.69
CA ALA A 143 15.09 5.40 -7.99
C ALA A 143 13.76 5.91 -8.60
N GLY A 144 13.49 5.61 -9.87
CA GLY A 144 12.22 5.95 -10.53
C GLY A 144 11.07 5.12 -9.98
N LEU A 145 11.28 3.81 -9.77
CA LEU A 145 10.29 2.94 -9.10
C LEU A 145 10.05 3.37 -7.65
N GLN A 146 11.09 3.81 -6.95
CA GLN A 146 10.95 4.37 -5.61
C GLN A 146 10.11 5.65 -5.64
N ALA A 147 10.37 6.58 -6.56
CA ALA A 147 9.56 7.78 -6.70
C ALA A 147 8.09 7.47 -7.05
N ALA A 148 7.84 6.47 -7.89
CA ALA A 148 6.48 6.01 -8.21
C ALA A 148 5.79 5.45 -6.97
N LEU A 149 6.45 4.57 -6.20
CA LEU A 149 5.92 4.01 -4.96
C LEU A 149 5.49 5.10 -3.98
N GLU A 150 6.33 6.11 -3.82
CA GLU A 150 6.06 7.24 -2.92
C GLU A 150 4.94 8.15 -3.43
N GLY A 151 4.84 8.36 -4.75
CA GLY A 151 3.71 9.07 -5.34
C GLY A 151 2.38 8.39 -5.00
N TRP A 152 2.34 7.06 -5.10
CA TRP A 152 1.14 6.28 -4.84
C TRP A 152 0.77 6.21 -3.37
N LYS A 153 1.78 6.11 -2.48
CA LYS A 153 1.55 6.24 -1.04
C LYS A 153 1.00 7.62 -0.67
N ARG A 154 1.44 8.68 -1.36
CA ARG A 154 0.98 10.07 -1.13
C ARG A 154 -0.45 10.32 -1.63
N GLU A 155 -0.88 9.65 -2.70
CA GLU A 155 -2.22 9.79 -3.27
C GLU A 155 -3.30 9.01 -2.48
N GLN A 156 -2.90 8.20 -1.50
CA GLN A 156 -3.85 7.54 -0.61
C GLN A 156 -4.41 8.54 0.42
N THR A 157 -5.73 8.67 0.47
CA THR A 157 -6.42 9.31 1.59
C THR A 157 -6.06 8.58 2.87
N LEU A 158 -5.43 9.29 3.81
CA LEU A 158 -5.03 8.73 5.10
C LEU A 158 -6.05 9.13 6.15
N THR A 159 -6.72 8.14 6.74
CA THR A 159 -7.45 8.36 7.99
C THR A 159 -6.50 8.18 9.15
N VAL A 160 -6.29 9.24 9.93
CA VAL A 160 -5.33 9.24 11.04
C VAL A 160 -6.03 9.53 12.35
N LEU A 161 -5.52 8.94 13.44
CA LEU A 161 -6.01 9.23 14.79
C LEU A 161 -5.50 10.63 15.20
N THR A 162 -6.40 11.56 15.49
CA THR A 162 -6.03 12.94 15.88
C THR A 162 -6.23 13.24 17.35
N TYR A 163 -7.10 12.48 18.01
CA TYR A 163 -7.31 12.62 19.44
C TYR A 163 -7.71 11.31 20.09
N GLN A 164 -7.29 11.14 21.33
CA GLN A 164 -7.83 10.12 22.20
C GLN A 164 -7.89 10.57 23.65
N ALA A 165 -8.81 9.98 24.42
CA ALA A 165 -8.91 10.20 25.85
C ALA A 165 -9.37 8.95 26.59
N ALA A 166 -8.83 8.77 27.80
CA ALA A 166 -9.17 7.67 28.70
C ALA A 166 -9.90 8.20 29.93
N TYR A 167 -10.92 7.47 30.38
CA TYR A 167 -11.81 7.84 31.47
C TYR A 167 -11.96 6.69 32.46
N ARG A 168 -12.00 7.03 33.75
CA ARG A 168 -12.37 6.11 34.84
C ARG A 168 -13.82 5.64 34.69
N PRO A 169 -14.24 4.57 35.40
CA PRO A 169 -15.62 4.08 35.33
C PRO A 169 -16.68 5.09 35.77
N ASP A 170 -16.31 6.11 36.57
CA ASP A 170 -17.19 7.20 36.99
C ASP A 170 -17.24 8.38 36.00
N GLY A 171 -16.51 8.28 34.88
CA GLY A 171 -16.43 9.30 33.84
C GLY A 171 -15.33 10.36 34.06
N THR A 172 -14.51 10.23 35.11
CA THR A 172 -13.42 11.17 35.37
C THR A 172 -12.26 10.95 34.40
N LEU A 173 -11.80 12.01 33.73
CA LEU A 173 -10.69 11.97 32.76
C LEU A 173 -9.37 11.52 33.42
N CYS A 174 -8.70 10.55 32.84
CA CYS A 174 -7.39 10.04 33.29
C CYS A 174 -6.25 10.67 32.50
N ALA A 175 -6.41 10.74 31.18
CA ALA A 175 -5.42 11.26 30.27
C ALA A 175 -6.07 11.55 28.92
N PHE A 176 -5.43 12.41 28.14
CA PHE A 176 -5.78 12.64 26.75
C PHE A 176 -4.55 12.94 25.91
N GLN A 177 -4.66 12.75 24.61
CA GLN A 177 -3.56 12.89 23.67
C GLN A 177 -4.05 13.50 22.36
N TYR A 178 -3.25 14.42 21.83
CA TYR A 178 -3.41 14.97 20.48
C TYR A 178 -2.27 14.52 19.58
N TYR A 179 -2.59 14.31 18.32
CA TYR A 179 -1.62 13.96 17.28
C TYR A 179 -1.75 14.96 16.13
N ASP A 180 -0.64 15.57 15.76
CA ASP A 180 -0.55 16.45 14.61
C ASP A 180 0.27 15.75 13.51
N TYR A 181 -0.14 15.95 12.27
CA TYR A 181 0.47 15.35 11.09
C TYR A 181 0.81 16.43 10.07
N ASN A 182 1.81 16.17 9.22
CA ASN A 182 2.05 16.98 8.04
C ASN A 182 1.08 16.60 6.90
N GLU A 183 1.20 17.33 5.80
CA GLU A 183 0.40 17.17 4.58
C GLU A 183 0.55 15.80 3.89
N GLN A 184 1.66 15.09 4.13
CA GLN A 184 1.86 13.72 3.62
C GLN A 184 1.39 12.64 4.60
N GLY A 185 0.75 13.04 5.71
CA GLY A 185 0.25 12.13 6.73
C GLY A 185 1.31 11.59 7.68
N TYR A 186 2.53 12.12 7.67
CA TYR A 186 3.53 11.78 8.69
C TYR A 186 3.25 12.52 9.98
N GLN A 187 3.28 11.80 11.10
CA GLN A 187 3.10 12.38 12.42
C GLN A 187 4.27 13.31 12.76
N ILE A 188 3.97 14.58 13.07
CA ILE A 188 4.99 15.61 13.38
C ILE A 188 5.00 16.01 14.85
N ARG A 189 3.92 15.71 15.57
CA ARG A 189 3.83 16.05 16.99
C ARG A 189 2.82 15.18 17.71
N THR A 190 3.16 14.88 18.95
CA THR A 190 2.29 14.22 19.92
C THR A 190 2.26 15.08 21.17
N GLU A 191 1.07 15.34 21.70
CA GLU A 191 0.91 16.01 22.99
C GLU A 191 0.08 15.12 23.91
N PHE A 192 0.72 14.55 24.93
CA PHE A 192 0.09 13.68 25.92
C PHE A 192 -0.06 14.38 27.26
N THR A 193 -1.26 14.39 27.83
CA THR A 193 -1.55 15.00 29.13
C THR A 193 -2.10 13.95 30.10
N HIS A 194 -1.49 13.86 31.28
CA HIS A 194 -2.00 13.10 32.42
C HIS A 194 -2.90 13.98 33.30
N CYS A 195 -3.94 13.40 33.87
CA CYS A 195 -4.88 14.08 34.75
C CYS A 195 -4.92 13.44 36.14
N ASP A 196 -5.09 14.29 37.15
CA ASP A 196 -5.22 13.86 38.54
C ASP A 196 -6.56 13.13 38.82
N GLU A 197 -6.79 12.75 40.08
CA GLU A 197 -8.02 12.07 40.53
C GLU A 197 -9.31 12.88 40.31
N THR A 198 -9.21 14.19 40.07
CA THR A 198 -10.35 15.07 39.77
C THR A 198 -10.59 15.27 38.28
N GLY A 199 -9.66 14.78 37.44
CA GLY A 199 -9.66 14.99 35.99
C GLY A 199 -9.01 16.31 35.57
N ALA A 200 -8.30 16.99 36.47
CA ALA A 200 -7.53 18.19 36.12
C ALA A 200 -6.16 17.79 35.56
N ALA A 201 -5.69 18.49 34.52
CA ALA A 201 -4.38 18.26 33.93
C ALA A 201 -3.25 18.48 34.97
N GLU A 202 -2.39 17.47 35.12
CA GLU A 202 -1.28 17.47 36.08
C GLU A 202 0.07 17.64 35.38
N SER A 203 0.27 16.95 34.25
CA SER A 203 1.52 17.00 33.48
C SER A 203 1.27 16.78 32.00
N THR A 204 2.01 17.48 31.15
CA THR A 204 1.95 17.34 29.69
C THR A 204 3.35 17.04 29.14
N TYR A 205 3.42 16.10 28.22
CA TYR A 205 4.62 15.66 27.52
C TYR A 205 4.40 15.89 26.03
N ILE A 206 5.43 16.38 25.34
CA ILE A 206 5.36 16.68 23.92
C ILE A 206 6.53 15.98 23.23
N ASP A 207 6.21 15.18 22.21
CA ASP A 207 7.15 14.62 21.26
C ASP A 207 6.97 15.31 19.91
N GLN A 208 8.06 15.57 19.21
CA GLN A 208 8.07 16.30 17.94
C GLN A 208 9.03 15.64 16.95
N TRP A 209 8.71 15.74 15.67
CA TRP A 209 9.54 15.22 14.58
C TRP A 209 9.71 16.24 13.46
N GLU A 210 10.92 16.32 12.91
CA GLU A 210 11.21 17.10 11.71
C GLU A 210 11.66 16.17 10.57
N TYR A 211 11.00 16.30 9.42
CA TYR A 211 11.22 15.49 8.23
C TYR A 211 12.04 16.28 7.22
N ASP A 212 12.98 15.62 6.55
CA ASP A 212 13.88 16.25 5.58
C ASP A 212 13.44 16.08 4.11
N GLY A 213 12.30 15.43 3.90
CA GLY A 213 11.71 15.18 2.58
C GLY A 213 12.15 13.85 1.94
N GLU A 214 13.10 13.12 2.54
CA GLU A 214 13.28 11.71 2.24
C GLU A 214 12.12 10.90 2.85
N PRO A 215 11.49 9.98 2.10
CA PRO A 215 10.32 9.25 2.56
C PRO A 215 10.51 8.56 3.90
N GLY A 216 9.72 8.98 4.90
CA GLY A 216 9.74 8.44 6.24
C GLY A 216 10.94 8.83 7.10
N HIS A 217 12.00 9.38 6.53
CA HIS A 217 13.17 9.79 7.29
C HIS A 217 12.87 11.06 8.10
N CYS A 218 13.16 11.01 9.40
CA CYS A 218 12.88 12.11 10.31
C CYS A 218 13.84 12.15 11.50
N TRP A 219 13.75 13.24 12.25
CA TRP A 219 14.48 13.46 13.48
C TRP A 219 13.51 13.68 14.63
N HIS A 220 13.57 12.84 15.67
CA HIS A 220 12.89 13.09 16.94
C HIS A 220 13.57 14.25 17.66
N ILE A 221 12.74 15.22 18.06
CA ILE A 221 13.15 16.49 18.66
C ILE A 221 12.76 16.46 20.14
N PRO A 222 13.73 16.35 21.06
CA PRO A 222 13.44 16.44 22.49
C PRO A 222 13.01 17.86 22.88
N ASP A 223 12.30 18.00 24.00
CA ASP A 223 11.94 19.32 24.54
C ASP A 223 13.18 20.22 24.66
N ARG A 224 13.05 21.45 24.17
CA ARG A 224 14.11 22.46 24.22
C ARG A 224 14.47 22.84 25.67
N GLN A 225 13.58 22.62 26.63
CA GLN A 225 13.77 22.98 28.02
C GLN A 225 14.91 22.17 28.67
N GLY A 226 15.93 22.87 29.17
CA GLY A 226 17.07 22.24 29.86
C GLY A 226 18.40 22.26 29.10
N TYR A 227 18.41 22.70 27.83
CA TYR A 227 19.64 22.81 27.04
C TYR A 227 20.20 24.24 27.02
N ASP A 228 21.50 24.39 27.28
CA ASP A 228 22.15 25.70 27.38
C ASP A 228 22.53 26.32 26.01
N SER A 229 22.49 25.54 24.92
CA SER A 229 22.77 26.00 23.56
C SER A 229 21.98 25.22 22.50
N GLU A 230 21.85 25.79 21.30
CA GLU A 230 21.22 25.09 20.17
C GLU A 230 22.04 23.89 19.69
N GLU A 231 23.37 23.99 19.73
CA GLU A 231 24.27 22.89 19.39
C GLU A 231 24.12 21.69 20.33
N ALA A 232 24.02 21.95 21.65
CA ALA A 232 23.81 20.90 22.64
C ALA A 232 22.43 20.24 22.50
N TRP A 233 21.42 21.00 22.09
CA TRP A 233 20.07 20.48 21.87
C TRP A 233 19.96 19.65 20.59
N ARG A 234 20.51 20.16 19.47
CA ARG A 234 20.55 19.42 18.19
C ARG A 234 21.37 18.13 18.27
N ALA A 235 22.36 18.07 19.15
CA ALA A 235 23.17 16.87 19.36
C ALA A 235 22.38 15.70 19.95
N GLU A 236 21.22 15.96 20.56
CA GLU A 236 20.34 14.93 21.14
C GLU A 236 19.19 14.53 20.22
N TRP A 237 19.13 15.07 19.00
CA TRP A 237 18.13 14.65 18.01
C TRP A 237 18.42 13.21 17.58
N GLN A 238 17.36 12.40 17.54
CA GLN A 238 17.47 10.98 17.20
C GLN A 238 16.94 10.76 15.80
N GLU A 239 17.74 10.10 14.97
CA GLU A 239 17.35 9.71 13.61
C GLU A 239 16.35 8.55 13.68
N GLU A 240 15.21 8.72 13.02
CA GLU A 240 14.09 7.78 13.00
C GLU A 240 13.50 7.63 11.59
N TRP A 241 12.74 6.55 11.39
CA TRP A 241 12.05 6.26 10.14
C TRP A 241 10.60 5.89 10.41
N HIS A 242 9.68 6.74 9.95
CA HIS A 242 8.24 6.60 10.16
C HIS A 242 7.52 6.33 8.86
N GLU A 243 6.44 5.54 8.92
CA GLU A 243 5.49 5.44 7.82
C GLU A 243 4.37 6.49 7.99
N PRO A 244 3.74 6.96 6.90
CA PRO A 244 2.54 7.79 7.01
C PRO A 244 1.44 7.09 7.79
N GLY A 245 0.67 7.86 8.56
CA GLY A 245 -0.32 7.36 9.50
C GLY A 245 0.19 7.42 10.94
N THR A 246 -0.53 6.77 11.84
CA THR A 246 -0.28 6.85 13.28
C THR A 246 0.82 5.87 13.68
N HIS A 247 2.00 6.38 14.03
CA HIS A 247 3.21 5.58 14.29
C HIS A 247 3.59 5.51 15.78
N ASP A 248 3.38 6.59 16.53
CA ASP A 248 3.81 6.65 17.93
C ASP A 248 2.61 6.48 18.88
N TYR A 249 2.21 5.22 19.00
CA TYR A 249 1.30 4.83 20.05
C TYR A 249 2.12 4.26 21.21
N TRP A 250 2.18 4.99 22.32
CA TRP A 250 2.58 4.41 23.59
C TRP A 250 1.57 3.33 23.99
N THR A 251 1.77 2.11 23.50
CA THR A 251 1.11 0.88 23.93
C THR A 251 1.67 0.44 25.27
N SER A 252 1.63 1.33 26.26
CA SER A 252 1.94 0.95 27.64
C SER A 252 0.80 1.39 28.54
N SER A 253 0.02 0.38 28.88
CA SER A 253 -0.91 0.25 29.99
C SER A 253 -0.26 0.47 31.37
N THR A 254 0.73 1.35 31.50
CA THR A 254 1.55 1.49 32.71
C THR A 254 2.04 2.91 32.91
N GLY A 255 1.16 3.77 33.41
CA GLY A 255 1.51 5.12 33.85
C GLY A 255 0.44 5.71 34.77
N GLY A 256 0.43 5.31 36.04
CA GLY A 256 -0.42 5.87 37.09
C GLY A 256 -1.84 5.32 37.14
N ASP A 257 -2.14 4.52 38.17
CA ASP A 257 -3.45 4.13 38.74
C ASP A 257 -4.61 3.62 37.85
N TYR A 258 -4.54 3.66 36.52
CA TYR A 258 -5.65 3.27 35.62
C TYR A 258 -5.22 2.18 34.65
N SER A 259 -6.01 1.11 34.60
CA SER A 259 -5.81 0.05 33.63
C SER A 259 -6.92 0.05 32.60
N ILE A 260 -6.69 0.80 31.53
CA ILE A 260 -7.63 1.02 30.45
C ILE A 260 -6.90 0.70 29.14
N CYS A 261 -7.54 -0.07 28.28
CA CYS A 261 -7.11 -0.28 26.91
C CYS A 261 -7.42 0.98 26.10
N VAL A 262 -6.40 1.49 25.43
CA VAL A 262 -6.48 2.66 24.57
C VAL A 262 -5.99 2.35 23.15
N ASP A 263 -5.56 1.11 22.90
CA ASP A 263 -5.01 0.65 21.62
C ASP A 263 -6.01 0.80 20.46
N PRO A 264 -5.70 1.58 19.40
CA PRO A 264 -6.57 1.79 18.25
C PRO A 264 -6.60 0.63 17.24
N LEU A 265 -5.95 -0.52 17.50
CA LEU A 265 -5.92 -1.70 16.61
C LEU A 265 -5.28 -1.43 15.23
N LEU A 266 -4.27 -0.55 15.20
CA LEU A 266 -3.62 -0.12 13.97
C LEU A 266 -2.66 -1.16 13.36
N TYR A 267 -2.01 -1.98 14.19
CA TYR A 267 -1.04 -2.96 13.72
C TYR A 267 -1.66 -4.34 13.54
N LYS A 268 -1.38 -4.97 12.39
CA LYS A 268 -1.88 -6.32 12.07
C LYS A 268 -1.42 -7.37 13.09
N ASP A 269 -0.24 -7.19 13.67
CA ASP A 269 0.33 -8.10 14.67
C ASP A 269 -0.38 -8.02 16.04
N THR A 270 -1.10 -6.93 16.34
CA THR A 270 -1.95 -6.84 17.53
C THR A 270 -3.37 -7.37 17.30
N ARG A 271 -3.74 -7.69 16.04
CA ARG A 271 -5.06 -8.25 15.70
C ARG A 271 -5.23 -9.73 16.00
N GLU A 272 -4.16 -10.48 16.26
CA GLU A 272 -4.25 -11.94 16.46
C GLU A 272 -5.09 -12.35 17.70
N SER A 273 -5.33 -11.44 18.65
CA SER A 273 -6.17 -11.67 19.83
C SER A 273 -7.58 -11.05 19.75
N VAL A 274 -8.01 -10.60 18.58
CA VAL A 274 -9.36 -10.04 18.35
C VAL A 274 -10.36 -11.18 18.12
N SER A 275 -11.55 -11.11 18.73
CA SER A 275 -12.63 -12.08 18.49
C SER A 275 -12.99 -12.21 17.01
N GLU A 276 -13.60 -13.33 16.60
CA GLU A 276 -14.08 -13.55 15.21
C GLU A 276 -15.01 -12.44 14.68
N THR A 277 -15.61 -11.65 15.57
CA THR A 277 -16.47 -10.50 15.22
C THR A 277 -15.72 -9.17 15.07
N GLY A 278 -14.45 -9.08 15.48
CA GLY A 278 -13.66 -7.85 15.43
C GLY A 278 -13.72 -6.98 16.69
N ASP A 279 -14.59 -7.30 17.65
CA ASP A 279 -14.98 -6.34 18.70
C ASP A 279 -14.28 -6.52 20.04
N VAL A 280 -13.63 -7.66 20.31
CA VAL A 280 -13.09 -7.97 21.64
C VAL A 280 -11.61 -8.32 21.57
N LEU A 281 -10.78 -7.59 22.31
CA LEU A 281 -9.34 -7.86 22.47
C LEU A 281 -9.05 -8.44 23.86
N SER A 282 -8.29 -9.52 23.93
CA SER A 282 -7.76 -10.07 25.20
C SER A 282 -6.30 -9.66 25.43
N ASN A 283 -5.98 -9.30 26.67
CA ASN A 283 -4.60 -8.97 27.07
C ASN A 283 -3.80 -10.25 27.39
N GLU A 284 -3.00 -10.73 26.44
CA GLU A 284 -2.24 -12.00 26.60
C GLU A 284 -0.82 -11.83 27.18
N ASN A 285 -0.28 -10.59 27.23
CA ASN A 285 1.11 -10.30 27.60
C ASN A 285 1.33 -9.99 29.10
N ALA A 286 0.41 -10.37 29.98
CA ALA A 286 0.53 -10.09 31.40
C ALA A 286 1.53 -11.06 32.09
N SER A 287 2.72 -10.56 32.45
CA SER A 287 3.60 -11.29 33.38
C SER A 287 2.94 -11.39 34.78
N GLU A 288 3.10 -12.55 35.45
CA GLU A 288 2.41 -12.89 36.71
C GLU A 288 2.63 -11.90 37.88
N SER A 289 3.64 -11.01 37.81
CA SER A 289 4.02 -10.12 38.92
C SER A 289 3.20 -8.83 39.06
N GLU A 290 2.27 -8.52 38.16
CA GLU A 290 1.56 -7.21 38.10
C GLU A 290 0.02 -7.34 38.21
N SER A 291 -0.45 -8.42 38.84
CA SER A 291 -1.80 -9.01 38.65
C SER A 291 -3.00 -8.38 39.36
N GLN A 292 -2.90 -7.24 40.07
CA GLN A 292 -4.06 -6.72 40.84
C GLN A 292 -4.76 -5.48 40.26
N ARG A 293 -4.23 -4.87 39.18
CA ARG A 293 -4.83 -3.68 38.58
C ARG A 293 -4.63 -3.68 37.06
N ARG A 294 -5.04 -4.74 36.38
CA ARG A 294 -4.94 -4.84 34.90
C ARG A 294 -6.26 -5.13 34.22
N TRP A 295 -6.58 -4.42 33.14
CA TRP A 295 -7.68 -4.80 32.24
C TRP A 295 -7.36 -6.16 31.61
N ALA A 296 -8.38 -7.01 31.52
CA ALA A 296 -8.32 -8.36 30.98
C ALA A 296 -8.90 -8.41 29.56
N THR A 297 -10.00 -7.70 29.33
CA THR A 297 -10.66 -7.62 28.02
C THR A 297 -11.01 -6.18 27.68
N ALA A 298 -11.06 -5.89 26.39
CA ALA A 298 -11.51 -4.61 25.85
C ALA A 298 -12.54 -4.86 24.76
N VAL A 299 -13.65 -4.12 24.79
CA VAL A 299 -14.74 -4.17 23.80
C VAL A 299 -14.75 -2.88 23.00
N TYR A 300 -14.70 -2.99 21.69
CA TYR A 300 -14.60 -1.89 20.76
C TYR A 300 -15.96 -1.50 20.18
N THR A 301 -16.11 -0.21 19.90
CA THR A 301 -17.20 0.34 19.09
C THR A 301 -16.57 0.99 17.87
N PHE A 302 -17.11 0.68 16.69
CA PHE A 302 -16.61 1.18 15.42
C PHE A 302 -17.58 2.19 14.79
N ASP A 303 -17.05 3.11 13.99
CA ASP A 303 -17.85 3.97 13.11
C ASP A 303 -18.36 3.22 11.86
N GLU A 304 -19.05 3.92 10.95
CA GLU A 304 -19.63 3.34 9.73
C GLU A 304 -18.59 2.83 8.72
N VAL A 305 -17.33 3.26 8.85
CA VAL A 305 -16.22 2.92 7.95
C VAL A 305 -15.19 1.97 8.60
N GLY A 306 -15.42 1.57 9.85
CA GLY A 306 -14.67 0.54 10.56
C GLY A 306 -13.54 1.03 11.45
N HIS A 307 -13.45 2.33 11.77
CA HIS A 307 -12.47 2.83 12.74
C HIS A 307 -13.00 2.70 14.17
N PRO A 308 -12.16 2.31 15.15
CA PRO A 308 -12.58 2.25 16.53
C PRO A 308 -12.73 3.65 17.10
N VAL A 309 -13.93 3.97 17.60
CA VAL A 309 -14.27 5.30 18.16
C VAL A 309 -14.45 5.27 19.67
N ALA A 310 -14.68 4.08 20.24
CA ALA A 310 -14.71 3.90 21.68
C ALA A 310 -14.23 2.50 22.08
N ILE A 311 -13.62 2.43 23.26
CA ILE A 311 -13.11 1.19 23.86
C ILE A 311 -13.65 1.11 25.28
N THR A 312 -14.25 -0.01 25.66
CA THR A 312 -14.65 -0.28 27.04
C THR A 312 -13.78 -1.40 27.59
N SER A 313 -13.04 -1.11 28.65
CA SER A 313 -12.11 -2.06 29.27
C SER A 313 -12.73 -2.69 30.51
N TYR A 314 -12.42 -3.97 30.74
CA TYR A 314 -12.94 -4.76 31.85
C TYR A 314 -11.80 -5.46 32.58
N TYR A 315 -11.93 -5.59 33.90
CA TYR A 315 -11.11 -6.49 34.71
C TYR A 315 -11.52 -7.97 34.49
N GLU A 316 -10.73 -8.91 35.01
CA GLU A 316 -11.02 -10.35 34.92
C GLU A 316 -12.39 -10.74 35.52
N ASP A 317 -12.85 -10.01 36.55
CA ASP A 317 -14.15 -10.25 37.18
C ASP A 317 -15.34 -9.69 36.37
N GLY A 318 -15.07 -9.08 35.21
CA GLY A 318 -16.05 -8.49 34.31
C GLY A 318 -16.52 -7.09 34.73
N THR A 319 -15.93 -6.49 35.77
CA THR A 319 -16.22 -5.09 36.12
C THR A 319 -15.47 -4.13 35.18
N ILE A 320 -16.10 -2.99 34.87
CA ILE A 320 -15.50 -1.98 33.99
C ILE A 320 -14.28 -1.35 34.68
N SER A 321 -13.14 -1.32 33.99
CA SER A 321 -11.93 -0.65 34.44
C SER A 321 -11.82 0.79 33.92
N GLY A 322 -12.46 1.08 32.79
CA GLY A 322 -12.60 2.42 32.22
C GLY A 322 -12.98 2.38 30.75
N THR A 323 -13.04 3.56 30.14
CA THR A 323 -13.39 3.73 28.73
C THR A 323 -12.39 4.63 28.02
N ALA A 324 -12.16 4.39 26.73
CA ALA A 324 -11.44 5.31 25.86
C ALA A 324 -12.34 5.81 24.73
N VAL A 325 -12.09 7.03 24.27
CA VAL A 325 -12.71 7.64 23.08
C VAL A 325 -11.60 8.01 22.11
N LEU A 326 -11.84 7.78 20.82
CA LEU A 326 -10.89 8.00 19.75
C LEU A 326 -11.56 8.82 18.65
N GLU A 327 -10.85 9.82 18.14
CA GLU A 327 -11.30 10.68 17.05
C GLU A 327 -10.34 10.61 15.88
N TRP A 328 -10.90 10.35 14.71
CA TRP A 328 -10.19 10.16 13.47
C TRP A 328 -10.45 11.33 12.53
N THR A 329 -9.42 11.75 11.82
CA THR A 329 -9.51 12.78 10.79
C THR A 329 -8.98 12.23 9.48
N VAL A 330 -9.67 12.56 8.40
CA VAL A 330 -9.19 12.30 7.05
C VAL A 330 -8.21 13.41 6.67
N ILE A 331 -6.97 13.03 6.39
CA ILE A 331 -6.00 13.89 5.71
C ILE A 331 -6.18 13.62 4.23
N GLU A 332 -6.81 14.57 3.57
CA GLU A 332 -6.88 14.60 2.12
C GLU A 332 -5.48 14.87 1.55
N PRO A 333 -5.09 14.20 0.46
CA PRO A 333 -3.84 14.52 -0.21
C PRO A 333 -3.88 15.99 -0.67
N VAL A 334 -2.75 16.68 -0.56
CA VAL A 334 -2.63 18.04 -1.09
C VAL A 334 -2.77 17.99 -2.60
N GLU A 335 -3.85 18.57 -3.14
CA GLU A 335 -3.92 18.88 -4.56
C GLU A 335 -2.79 19.87 -4.89
N GLU A 336 -1.78 19.44 -5.64
CA GLU A 336 -0.80 20.37 -6.19
C GLU A 336 -1.52 21.33 -7.17
N GLY A 337 -1.87 22.51 -6.68
CA GLY A 337 -2.25 23.66 -7.51
C GLY A 337 -3.54 24.36 -7.12
N THR A 338 -3.48 25.25 -6.12
CA THR A 338 -4.29 26.48 -6.10
C THR A 338 -3.46 27.72 -5.79
#